data_AF-A0A848FGF1-F1
#
_entry.id   AF-A0A848FGF1-F1
#
_cell.length_a   1.000
_cell.length_b   1.000
_cell.length_c   1.000
_cell.angle_alpha   90.00
_cell.angle_beta   90.00
_cell.angle_gamma   90.00
#
_symmetry.space_group_name_H-M   'P 1'
#
loop_
_entity.id
_entity.type
_entity.pdbx_description
1 polymer ?
#
loop_
_entity_poly.entity_id
_entity_poly.type
_entity_poly.pdbx_seq_one_letter_code
_entity_poly.pdbx_strand_id
1 'polypeptide(L)'
;MSWSSRTAACLALMAACCTSPAIAAGVCPAREGQPLLFVQVFDGPPEELATLVPDVATERSGYWQLGYVYDAGRMVTIRCEYVDKQSVDVKLADRVERCDYSIRGRNRLKLSCH
;
A
#
# COMPACT_ATOMS: atom_id res chain seq x y z
N MET A 1 8.82 -33.34 -60.92
CA MET A 1 9.20 -32.87 -59.57
C MET A 1 8.95 -31.36 -59.53
N SER A 2 7.79 -30.91 -59.05
CA SER A 2 7.47 -29.48 -58.97
C SER A 2 7.43 -29.03 -57.50
N TRP A 3 8.21 -28.00 -57.22
CA TRP A 3 8.41 -27.31 -55.96
C TRP A 3 7.10 -26.71 -55.41
N SER A 4 6.77 -26.99 -54.15
CA SER A 4 5.77 -26.23 -53.39
C SER A 4 6.42 -25.01 -52.75
N SER A 5 5.78 -23.85 -52.88
CA SER A 5 6.20 -22.59 -52.29
C SER A 5 5.02 -21.93 -51.56
N ARG A 6 5.31 -21.54 -50.30
CA ARG A 6 4.86 -20.36 -49.56
C ARG A 6 3.66 -20.45 -48.59
N THR A 7 4.01 -20.09 -47.34
CA THR A 7 3.36 -19.15 -46.40
C THR A 7 2.00 -19.47 -45.81
N ALA A 8 1.90 -19.48 -44.48
CA ALA A 8 1.60 -18.26 -43.69
C ALA A 8 1.51 -18.60 -42.20
N ALA A 9 2.17 -17.78 -41.38
CA ALA A 9 2.09 -17.80 -39.93
C ALA A 9 0.76 -17.18 -39.47
N CYS A 10 0.09 -17.81 -38.51
CA CYS A 10 -0.95 -17.17 -37.70
C CYS A 10 -0.66 -17.43 -36.21
N LEU A 11 0.04 -16.48 -35.58
CA LEU A 11 0.05 -16.33 -34.13
C LEU A 11 -1.35 -15.86 -33.69
N ALA A 12 -2.10 -16.70 -32.99
CA ALA A 12 -3.33 -16.29 -32.31
C ALA A 12 -2.97 -15.67 -30.95
N LEU A 13 -3.31 -14.39 -30.79
CA LEU A 13 -3.15 -13.59 -29.59
C LEU A 13 -3.85 -14.24 -28.38
N MET A 14 -3.11 -14.50 -27.30
CA MET A 14 -3.69 -14.70 -25.97
C MET A 14 -4.10 -13.34 -25.41
N ALA A 15 -5.40 -13.03 -25.46
CA ALA A 15 -5.99 -11.94 -24.70
C ALA A 15 -6.12 -12.38 -23.22
N ALA A 16 -5.02 -12.26 -22.47
CA ALA A 16 -5.07 -12.32 -21.02
C ALA A 16 -5.73 -11.04 -20.51
N CYS A 17 -7.03 -11.10 -20.23
CA CYS A 17 -7.72 -10.07 -19.46
C CYS A 17 -7.06 -9.99 -18.07
N CYS A 18 -6.19 -9.01 -17.88
CA CYS A 18 -5.74 -8.59 -16.56
C CYS A 18 -6.96 -8.00 -15.82
N THR A 19 -7.70 -8.84 -15.09
CA THR A 19 -8.54 -8.37 -14.01
C THR A 19 -7.63 -7.85 -12.90
N SER A 20 -7.32 -6.56 -12.91
CA SER A 20 -6.70 -5.91 -11.76
C SER A 20 -7.69 -5.94 -10.60
N PRO A 21 -7.35 -6.51 -9.44
CA PRO A 21 -8.19 -6.38 -8.28
C PRO A 21 -8.18 -4.91 -7.85
N ALA A 22 -9.34 -4.26 -7.89
CA ALA A 22 -9.53 -2.97 -7.26
C ALA A 22 -9.34 -3.13 -5.75
N ILE A 23 -8.17 -2.80 -5.22
CA ILE A 23 -7.94 -2.75 -3.78
C ILE A 23 -8.52 -1.45 -3.25
N ALA A 24 -9.84 -1.42 -3.12
CA ALA A 24 -10.49 -0.55 -2.14
C ALA A 24 -10.54 -1.31 -0.80
N ALA A 25 -9.36 -1.61 -0.24
CA ALA A 25 -9.21 -2.08 1.12
C ALA A 25 -8.13 -1.23 1.78
N GLY A 26 -8.38 -0.75 3.00
CA GLY A 26 -7.48 0.18 3.69
C GLY A 26 -6.03 -0.32 3.71
N VAL A 27 -5.08 0.62 3.74
CA VAL A 27 -3.63 0.33 3.55
C VAL A 27 -3.14 -0.86 4.37
N CYS A 28 -3.56 -0.95 5.64
CA CYS A 28 -3.29 -2.13 6.47
C CYS A 28 -4.30 -3.25 6.19
N PRO A 29 -3.86 -4.46 5.79
CA PRO A 29 -4.75 -5.59 5.57
C PRO A 29 -5.63 -5.90 6.78
N ALA A 30 -6.91 -6.18 6.55
CA ALA A 30 -7.79 -6.66 7.62
C ALA A 30 -7.41 -8.10 8.01
N ARG A 31 -7.32 -8.38 9.32
CA ARG A 31 -7.04 -9.70 9.87
C ARG A 31 -8.12 -10.09 10.87
N GLU A 32 -8.69 -11.29 10.71
CA GLU A 32 -9.76 -11.76 11.58
C GLU A 32 -9.26 -11.94 13.02
N GLY A 33 -9.98 -11.39 14.00
CA GLY A 33 -9.60 -11.46 15.41
C GLY A 33 -8.32 -10.68 15.79
N GLN A 34 -7.59 -10.14 14.82
CA GLN A 34 -6.33 -9.43 15.00
C GLN A 34 -6.48 -7.97 14.55
N PRO A 35 -7.11 -7.09 15.36
CA PRO A 35 -7.22 -5.69 15.01
C PRO A 35 -5.84 -5.03 14.92
N LEU A 36 -5.76 -4.01 14.07
CA LEU A 36 -4.58 -3.14 13.97
C LEU A 36 -4.35 -2.43 15.31
N LEU A 37 -3.12 -2.50 15.80
CA LEU A 37 -2.68 -1.93 17.08
C LEU A 37 -1.91 -0.63 16.87
N PHE A 38 -0.96 -0.62 15.94
CA PHE A 38 -0.05 0.50 15.72
C PHE A 38 0.31 0.63 14.23
N VAL A 39 0.69 1.84 13.83
CA VAL A 39 1.23 2.13 12.49
C VAL A 39 2.49 2.95 12.60
N GLN A 40 3.50 2.57 11.84
CA GLN A 40 4.71 3.35 11.64
C GLN A 40 4.82 3.72 10.17
N VAL A 41 5.05 5.01 9.90
CA VAL A 41 5.16 5.53 8.53
C VAL A 41 6.63 5.85 8.27
N PHE A 42 7.16 5.41 7.13
CA PHE A 42 8.54 5.62 6.74
C PHE A 42 8.63 6.43 5.45
N ASP A 43 9.61 7.32 5.38
CA ASP A 43 10.11 7.90 4.12
C ASP A 43 11.16 6.95 3.55
N GLY A 44 10.74 6.09 2.61
CA GLY A 44 11.57 5.03 2.05
C GLY A 44 11.30 3.65 2.68
N PRO A 45 12.27 2.73 2.55
CA PRO A 45 12.11 1.37 3.06
C PRO A 45 12.40 1.31 4.58
N PRO A 46 11.73 0.42 5.35
CA PRO A 46 11.84 0.40 6.81
C PRO A 46 13.26 0.12 7.36
N GLU A 47 14.11 -0.57 6.60
CA GLU A 47 15.51 -0.84 6.95
C GLU A 47 16.39 0.43 7.02
N GLU A 48 15.96 1.52 6.38
CA GLU A 48 16.64 2.83 6.46
C GLU A 48 16.21 3.62 7.70
N LEU A 49 15.21 3.14 8.46
CA LEU A 49 14.76 3.69 9.75
C LEU A 49 14.30 5.16 9.72
N ALA A 50 13.97 5.70 8.54
CA ALA A 50 13.49 7.06 8.35
C ALA A 50 12.00 7.19 8.71
N THR A 51 11.67 7.09 10.00
CA THR A 51 10.29 7.19 10.50
C THR A 51 9.76 8.63 10.44
N LEU A 52 8.52 8.79 9.99
CA LEU A 52 7.78 10.03 9.97
C LEU A 52 6.85 10.15 11.19
N VAL A 53 6.90 11.31 11.85
CA VAL A 53 5.97 11.68 12.92
C VAL A 53 4.72 12.33 12.30
N PRO A 54 3.51 12.13 12.85
CA PRO A 54 2.32 12.83 12.36
C PRO A 54 2.51 14.35 12.45
N ASP A 55 2.11 15.07 11.40
CA ASP A 55 2.08 16.55 11.40
C ASP A 55 1.08 17.08 12.43
N VAL A 56 -0.01 16.35 12.64
CA VAL A 56 -0.96 16.60 13.72
C VAL A 56 -1.23 15.29 14.45
N ALA A 57 -1.13 15.34 15.78
CA ALA A 57 -1.43 14.21 16.64
C ALA A 57 -2.27 14.68 17.84
N THR A 58 -3.38 13.98 18.06
CA THR A 58 -4.13 13.97 19.33
C THR A 58 -4.07 12.55 19.90
N GLU A 59 -4.59 12.37 21.12
CA GLU A 59 -4.70 11.06 21.76
C GLU A 59 -5.42 10.02 20.88
N ARG A 60 -6.38 10.44 20.05
CA ARG A 60 -7.26 9.53 19.32
C ARG A 60 -7.28 9.72 17.81
N SER A 61 -6.58 10.70 17.27
CA SER A 61 -6.56 10.95 15.83
C SER A 61 -5.38 11.81 15.43
N GLY A 62 -5.01 11.73 14.16
CA GLY A 62 -3.96 12.58 13.61
C GLY A 62 -3.72 12.24 12.15
N TYR A 63 -2.72 12.88 11.56
CA TYR A 63 -2.40 12.65 10.15
C TYR A 63 -0.94 12.97 9.81
N TRP A 64 -0.50 12.38 8.70
CA TRP A 64 0.72 12.72 7.99
C TRP A 64 0.36 13.34 6.64
N GLN A 65 0.97 14.47 6.30
CA GLN A 65 1.11 14.97 4.94
C GLN A 65 2.29 14.23 4.31
N LEU A 66 2.09 13.64 3.15
CA LEU A 66 3.04 12.73 2.51
C LEU A 66 3.44 13.15 1.10
N GLY A 67 2.71 14.07 0.48
CA GLY A 67 3.00 14.56 -0.88
C GLY A 67 4.46 14.95 -1.09
N TYR A 68 5.09 15.60 -0.11
CA TYR A 68 6.48 16.05 -0.18
C TYR A 68 7.50 14.91 -0.34
N VAL A 69 7.18 13.71 0.17
CA VAL A 69 8.04 12.52 0.01
C VAL A 69 8.10 12.13 -1.46
N TYR A 70 6.93 12.11 -2.11
CA TYR A 70 6.80 11.79 -3.52
C TYR A 70 7.35 12.91 -4.42
N ASP A 71 7.20 14.18 -4.04
CA ASP A 71 7.80 15.32 -4.77
C ASP A 71 9.33 15.23 -4.81
N ALA A 72 9.94 14.64 -3.78
CA ALA A 72 11.36 14.37 -3.74
C ALA A 72 11.79 13.08 -4.48
N GLY A 73 10.87 12.42 -5.20
CA GLY A 73 11.13 11.18 -5.93
C GLY A 73 11.30 9.94 -5.04
N ARG A 74 10.88 10.03 -3.76
CA ARG A 74 10.92 8.92 -2.81
C ARG A 74 9.55 8.25 -2.70
N MET A 75 9.43 7.32 -1.77
CA MET A 75 8.22 6.51 -1.58
C MET A 75 7.89 6.39 -0.10
N VAL A 76 6.64 6.07 0.21
CA VAL A 76 6.20 5.84 1.59
C VAL A 76 5.95 4.36 1.84
N THR A 77 6.48 3.85 2.95
CA THR A 77 6.13 2.52 3.47
C THR A 77 5.36 2.66 4.78
N ILE A 78 4.29 1.88 4.95
CA ILE A 78 3.54 1.79 6.20
C ILE A 78 3.76 0.42 6.82
N ARG A 79 4.32 0.38 8.02
CA ARG A 79 4.34 -0.82 8.86
C ARG A 79 3.06 -0.88 9.67
N CYS A 80 2.29 -1.94 9.46
CA CYS A 80 1.06 -2.23 10.17
C CYS A 80 1.34 -3.28 11.24
N GLU A 81 1.20 -2.93 12.51
CA GLU A 81 1.40 -3.85 13.64
C GLU A 81 0.07 -4.23 14.26
N TYR A 82 -0.13 -5.52 14.50
CA TYR A 82 -1.37 -6.08 15.03
C TYR A 82 -1.21 -6.52 16.48
N VAL A 83 -2.33 -6.82 17.15
CA VAL A 83 -2.32 -7.20 18.58
C VAL A 83 -1.58 -8.51 18.89
N ASP A 84 -1.40 -9.39 17.91
CA ASP A 84 -0.53 -10.57 18.02
C ASP A 84 0.97 -10.26 17.86
N LYS A 85 1.32 -8.97 17.74
CA LYS A 85 2.68 -8.46 17.53
C LYS A 85 3.30 -8.83 16.18
N GLN A 86 2.52 -9.40 15.26
CA GLN A 86 2.98 -9.54 13.88
C GLN A 86 2.89 -8.19 13.17
N SER A 87 3.82 -7.96 12.25
CA SER A 87 3.85 -6.77 11.41
C SER A 87 3.82 -7.13 9.93
N VAL A 88 3.26 -6.23 9.13
CA VAL A 88 3.37 -6.26 7.67
C VAL A 88 3.76 -4.88 7.17
N ASP A 89 4.72 -4.83 6.27
CA ASP A 89 5.17 -3.60 5.63
C ASP A 89 4.46 -3.46 4.28
N VAL A 90 3.78 -2.33 4.10
CA VAL A 90 2.99 -2.01 2.91
C VAL A 90 3.62 -0.80 2.25
N LYS A 91 4.27 -1.03 1.10
CA LYS A 91 4.69 0.05 0.22
C LYS A 91 3.45 0.67 -0.43
N LEU A 92 3.29 1.99 -0.29
CA LEU A 92 2.25 2.71 -1.03
C LEU A 92 2.64 2.76 -2.50
N ALA A 93 1.90 2.03 -3.35
CA ALA A 93 2.21 1.91 -4.77
C ALA A 93 1.95 3.22 -5.52
N ASP A 94 0.86 3.89 -5.16
CA ASP A 94 0.46 5.17 -5.72
C ASP A 94 0.87 6.33 -4.81
N ARG A 95 0.94 7.52 -5.41
CA ARG A 95 1.11 8.77 -4.66
C ARG A 95 -0.08 8.95 -3.73
N VAL A 96 0.23 9.24 -2.46
CA VAL A 96 -0.73 9.56 -1.42
C VAL A 96 -0.37 10.94 -0.89
N GLU A 97 -1.33 11.85 -0.87
CA GLU A 97 -1.11 13.18 -0.32
C GLU A 97 -1.13 13.16 1.20
N ARG A 98 -1.99 12.31 1.77
CA ARG A 98 -2.23 12.29 3.21
C ARG A 98 -2.68 10.93 3.72
N CYS A 99 -2.22 10.57 4.91
CA CYS A 99 -2.77 9.47 5.69
C CYS A 99 -3.31 9.96 7.02
N ASP A 100 -4.54 9.58 7.37
CA ASP A 100 -5.21 9.90 8.62
C ASP A 100 -5.37 8.64 9.47
N TYR A 101 -5.01 8.74 10.75
CA TYR A 101 -5.32 7.73 11.73
C TYR A 101 -6.47 8.18 12.65
N SER A 102 -7.29 7.22 13.07
CA SER A 102 -8.27 7.42 14.14
C SER A 102 -8.39 6.18 15.00
N ILE A 103 -8.57 6.39 16.31
CA ILE A 103 -8.72 5.34 17.31
C ILE A 103 -10.17 5.36 17.79
N ARG A 104 -10.94 4.33 17.42
CA ARG A 104 -12.38 4.24 17.71
C ARG A 104 -12.70 3.11 18.68
N GLY A 105 -13.79 3.27 19.45
CA GLY A 105 -14.33 2.22 20.34
C GLY A 105 -13.26 1.60 21.25
N ARG A 106 -13.21 0.25 21.28
CA ARG A 106 -12.24 -0.59 22.01
C ARG A 106 -10.79 -0.46 21.47
N ASN A 107 -10.26 0.76 21.44
CA ASN A 107 -8.92 1.11 20.98
C ASN A 107 -8.56 0.58 19.57
N ARG A 108 -9.54 0.53 18.67
CA ARG A 108 -9.33 0.01 17.32
C ARG A 108 -8.77 1.13 16.45
N LEU A 109 -7.51 0.99 16.07
CA LEU A 109 -6.85 1.89 15.13
C LEU A 109 -7.42 1.65 13.72
N LYS A 110 -7.71 2.75 13.02
CA LYS A 110 -8.03 2.77 11.60
C LYS A 110 -7.09 3.75 10.91
N LEU A 111 -6.54 3.35 9.78
CA LEU A 111 -5.76 4.18 8.88
C LEU A 111 -6.51 4.36 7.55
N SER A 112 -6.52 5.58 7.02
CA SER A 112 -7.08 5.91 5.71
C SER A 112 -6.13 6.84 4.97
N CYS A 113 -5.81 6.55 3.73
CA CYS A 113 -4.89 7.33 2.92
C CYS A 113 -5.59 7.80 1.64
N HIS A 114 -5.32 9.03 1.21
CA HIS A 114 -5.96 9.68 0.06
C HIS A 114 -5.06 10.73 -0.60
#